data_AF-A0A959CX94-F1
#
_entry.id   AF-A0A959CX94-F1
#
_cell.length_a   1.000
_cell.length_b   1.000
_cell.length_c   1.000
_cell.angle_alpha   90.00
_cell.angle_beta   90.00
_cell.angle_gamma   90.00
#
_symmetry.space_group_name_H-M   'P 1'
#
loop_
_entity.id
_entity.type
_entity.pdbx_description
1 polymer ?
#
loop_
_entity_poly.entity_id
_entity_poly.type
_entity_poly.pdbx_seq_one_letter_code
_entity_poly.pdbx_strand_id
1 'polypeptide(L)' 'MTKDNANGIGSYEHAVETDYIEVTGAREHNLKDIDLRIPRNKLVVITGISGSGKSSLAFDTIYAEGQRRYMET' A
#
# COMPACT_ATOMS: atom_id res chain seq x y z
N MET A 1 -34.52 9.60 -40.18
CA MET A 1 -34.43 8.30 -39.46
C MET A 1 -33.33 7.54 -40.18
N THR A 2 -32.08 7.58 -39.77
CA THR A 2 -31.50 7.30 -38.44
C THR A 2 -30.55 8.41 -37.99
N LYS A 3 -30.86 9.02 -36.83
CA LYS A 3 -29.83 9.54 -35.93
C LYS A 3 -29.44 8.39 -34.99
N ASP A 4 -28.39 8.60 -34.21
CA ASP A 4 -27.96 7.79 -33.06
C ASP A 4 -27.01 6.65 -33.48
N ASN A 5 -25.78 6.51 -32.96
CA ASN A 5 -25.10 7.17 -31.87
C ASN A 5 -23.61 6.83 -32.00
N ALA A 6 -22.76 7.85 -32.13
CA ALA A 6 -21.34 7.73 -31.82
C ALA A 6 -21.21 7.60 -30.29
N ASN A 7 -21.41 6.40 -29.75
CA ASN A 7 -21.21 6.17 -28.32
C ASN A 7 -19.72 5.98 -28.07
N GLY A 8 -19.03 7.11 -28.04
CA GLY A 8 -17.75 7.23 -27.39
C GLY A 8 -17.89 6.87 -25.91
N ILE A 9 -17.28 5.77 -25.53
CA ILE A 9 -16.91 5.45 -24.14
C ILE A 9 -15.50 4.85 -24.14
N GLY A 10 -14.57 5.54 -24.80
CA GLY A 10 -13.14 5.20 -24.88
C GLY A 10 -12.25 6.14 -24.07
N SER A 11 -12.76 6.66 -22.95
CA SER A 11 -12.06 7.61 -22.08
C SER A 11 -12.49 7.32 -20.64
N TYR A 12 -11.57 7.33 -19.69
CA TYR A 12 -11.75 7.02 -18.25
C TYR A 12 -11.65 5.53 -17.84
N GLU A 13 -10.78 4.74 -18.46
CA GLU A 13 -9.98 3.83 -17.61
C GLU A 13 -9.03 4.73 -16.82
N HIS A 14 -9.50 5.23 -15.67
CA HIS A 14 -8.56 5.52 -14.60
C HIS A 14 -7.86 4.19 -14.34
N ALA A 15 -6.62 4.05 -14.82
CA ALA A 15 -5.71 3.03 -14.32
C ALA A 15 -5.78 3.16 -12.80
N VAL A 16 -6.42 2.19 -12.15
CA VAL A 16 -6.64 2.20 -10.72
C VAL A 16 -5.25 2.27 -10.12
N GLU A 17 -4.89 3.45 -9.62
CA GLU A 17 -3.62 3.67 -8.95
C GLU A 17 -3.56 2.60 -7.86
N THR A 18 -2.50 1.79 -7.82
CA THR A 18 -2.42 0.65 -6.91
C THR A 18 -2.71 1.12 -5.48
N ASP A 19 -3.89 0.76 -4.98
CA ASP A 19 -4.54 1.38 -3.82
C ASP A 19 -3.83 1.08 -2.49
N TYR A 20 -2.75 0.30 -2.52
CA TYR A 20 -2.12 -0.27 -1.33
C TYR A 20 -0.60 -0.17 -1.35
N ILE A 21 -0.01 0.05 -0.17
CA ILE A 21 1.38 -0.33 0.13
C ILE A 21 1.37 -1.82 0.44
N GLU A 22 2.09 -2.61 -0.34
CA GLU A 22 2.22 -4.05 -0.12
C GLU A 22 3.53 -4.35 0.57
N VAL A 23 3.43 -5.00 1.72
CA VAL A 23 4.57 -5.54 2.46
C VAL A 23 4.46 -7.06 2.36
N THR A 24 5.47 -7.68 1.77
CA THR A 24 5.55 -9.14 1.62
C THR A 24 6.76 -9.67 2.35
N GLY A 25 6.58 -10.77 3.07
CA GLY A 25 7.62 -11.48 3.80
C GLY A 25 8.35 -10.66 4.85
N ALA A 26 7.66 -9.79 5.58
CA ALA A 26 8.30 -8.99 6.62
C ALA A 26 8.77 -9.88 7.78
N ARG A 27 10.08 -9.82 8.07
CA ARG A 27 10.79 -10.65 9.06
C ARG A 27 11.66 -9.83 10.01
N GLU A 28 11.52 -8.51 10.02
CA GLU A 28 12.31 -7.64 10.89
C GLU A 28 12.02 -7.95 12.38
N HIS A 29 13.06 -8.08 13.18
CA HIS A 29 12.99 -8.50 14.58
C HIS A 29 12.14 -9.77 14.83
N ASN A 30 10.94 -9.61 15.39
CA ASN A 30 10.07 -10.71 15.78
C ASN A 30 8.88 -10.91 14.84
N LEU A 31 8.86 -10.22 13.69
CA LEU A 31 7.88 -10.44 12.64
C LEU A 31 8.06 -11.85 12.05
N LYS A 32 6.95 -12.57 11.94
CA LYS A 32 6.94 -13.99 11.58
C LYS A 32 6.52 -14.18 10.12
N ASP A 33 7.29 -13.59 9.19
CA ASP A 33 7.02 -13.72 7.76
C ASP A 33 5.63 -13.23 7.37
N ILE A 34 5.33 -11.98 7.69
CA ILE A 34 3.97 -11.45 7.53
C ILE A 34 3.81 -10.75 6.17
N ASP A 35 2.67 -11.03 5.53
CA ASP A 35 2.19 -10.36 4.33
C ASP A 35 1.00 -9.47 4.69
N LEU A 36 1.00 -8.22 4.22
CA LEU A 36 -0.09 -7.27 4.45
C LEU A 36 -0.17 -6.18 3.39
N ARG A 37 -1.38 -5.64 3.23
CA ARG A 37 -1.69 -4.54 2.32
C ARG A 37 -2.25 -3.38 3.13
N ILE A 38 -1.60 -2.22 3.06
CA ILE A 38 -1.99 -1.00 3.77
C ILE A 38 -2.60 -0.03 2.76
N PRO A 39 -3.87 0.39 2.92
CA PRO A 39 -4.49 1.31 1.97
C PRO A 39 -3.75 2.65 1.94
N ARG A 40 -3.40 3.11 0.75
CA ARG A 40 -2.78 4.42 0.53
C ARG A 40 -3.78 5.54 0.78
N ASN A 41 -3.27 6.72 1.15
CA ASN A 41 -4.06 7.93 1.35
C ASN A 41 -5.16 7.79 2.42
N LYS A 42 -4.97 6.90 3.39
CA LYS A 42 -5.85 6.69 4.54
C LYS A 42 -5.07 6.82 5.84
N LEU A 43 -5.76 7.22 6.91
CA LEU A 43 -5.25 7.09 8.27
C LEU A 43 -5.39 5.62 8.70
N VAL A 44 -4.26 4.94 8.86
CA VAL A 44 -4.21 3.53 9.28
C VAL A 44 -3.58 3.45 10.65
N VAL A 45 -4.23 2.72 11.56
CA VAL A 45 -3.75 2.52 12.93
C VAL A 45 -3.24 1.09 13.10
N ILE A 46 -1.99 0.95 13.52
CA ILE A 46 -1.39 -0.34 13.91
C ILE A 46 -1.52 -0.49 15.43
N THR A 47 -2.24 -1.51 15.88
CA THR A 47 -2.52 -1.76 17.31
C THR A 47 -2.22 -3.21 17.71
N GLY A 48 -2.20 -3.48 19.01
CA GLY A 48 -1.85 -4.79 19.59
C GLY A 48 -1.03 -4.69 20.88
N ILE A 49 -0.90 -5.82 21.58
CA ILE A 49 -0.18 -5.92 22.86
C ILE A 49 1.29 -5.52 22.75
N SER A 50 1.92 -5.13 23.87
CA SER A 50 3.37 -4.89 23.90
C SER A 50 4.14 -6.11 23.38
N GLY A 51 5.20 -5.89 22.60
CA GLY A 51 5.99 -6.96 22.00
C GLY A 51 5.36 -7.65 20.78
N SER A 52 4.18 -7.25 20.29
CA SER A 52 3.54 -7.91 19.13
C SER A 52 4.16 -7.60 17.77
N GLY A 53 5.22 -6.78 17.70
CA GLY A 53 5.89 -6.41 16.44
C GLY A 53 5.37 -5.13 15.77
N LYS A 54 4.53 -4.32 16.44
CA LYS A 54 3.99 -3.06 15.86
C LYS A 54 5.08 -2.10 15.40
N SER A 55 6.04 -1.81 16.27
CA SER A 55 7.14 -0.90 15.96
C SER A 55 8.04 -1.48 14.88
N SER A 56 8.29 -2.79 14.92
CA SER A 56 9.05 -3.51 13.90
C SER A 56 8.42 -3.40 12.53
N LEU A 57 7.08 -3.49 12.44
CA LEU A 57 6.37 -3.28 11.18
C LEU A 57 6.35 -1.79 10.76
N ALA A 58 5.93 -0.90 11.66
CA ALA A 58 5.68 0.50 11.32
C ALA A 58 6.96 1.30 11.07
N PHE A 59 7.92 1.21 11.99
CA PHE A 59 9.13 2.02 11.99
C PHE A 59 10.29 1.28 11.32
N ASP A 60 10.60 0.08 11.80
CA ASP A 60 11.82 -0.62 11.38
C ASP A 60 11.68 -1.23 9.97
N THR A 61 10.46 -1.52 9.52
CA THR A 61 10.19 -2.04 8.17
C THR A 61 9.67 -0.94 7.24
N ILE A 62 8.44 -0.45 7.44
CA ILE A 62 7.77 0.41 6.46
C ILE A 62 8.43 1.78 6.35
N TYR A 63 8.63 2.46 7.48
CA TYR A 63 9.23 3.79 7.49
C TYR A 63 10.70 3.75 7.02
N ALA A 64 11.50 2.82 7.55
CA ALA A 64 12.90 2.68 7.16
C ALA A 64 13.07 2.41 5.65
N GLU A 65 12.29 1.48 5.08
CA GLU A 65 12.34 1.20 3.64
C GLU A 65 11.84 2.37 2.79
N GLY A 66 10.78 3.05 3.24
CA GLY A 66 10.26 4.24 2.57
C GLY A 66 11.31 5.35 2.52
N GLN A 67 11.98 5.61 3.64
CA GLN A 67 13.07 6.58 3.72
C GLN A 67 14.26 6.17 2.85
N ARG A 68 14.70 4.91 2.92
CA ARG A 68 15.83 4.40 2.13
C ARG A 68 15.60 4.61 0.63
N ARG A 69 14.45 4.18 0.11
CA ARG A 69 14.11 4.31 -1.31
C ARG A 69 13.99 5.76 -1.75
N TYR A 70 13.47 6.64 -0.89
CA TYR A 70 13.39 8.06 -1.16
C TYR A 70 14.77 8.71 -1.29
N MET A 71 15.73 8.31 -0.46
CA MET A 71 17.10 8.84 -0.50
C MET A 71 17.94 8.27 -1.65
N GLU A 72 17.59 7.11 -2.18
CA GLU A 72 18.27 6.46 -3.30
C GLU A 72 17.88 7.04 -4.69
N THR A 73 16.96 8.01 -4.73
CA THR A 73 16.49 8.69 -5.96
C THR A 73 17.09 10.09 -6.10
#